data_AF-A0A9E2U8M2-F1
#
_entry.id   AF-A0A9E2U8M2-F1
#
_cell.length_a   1.000
_cell.length_b   1.000
_cell.length_c   1.000
_cell.angle_alpha   90.00
_cell.angle_beta   90.00
_cell.angle_gamma   90.00
#
_symmetry.space_group_name_H-M   'P 1'
#
loop_
_entity.id
_entity.type
_entity.pdbx_description
1 polymer ?
#
loop_
_entity_poly.entity_id
_entity_poly.type
_entity_poly.pdbx_seq_one_letter_code
_entity_poly.pdbx_strand_id
1 'polypeptide(L)'
;MAAIPRYPSLFQINTRVWLQRLSRGAGKRVTLAEINDETIDGWAATGFDWIWLLSVWQTGTAGRRISRGNPQWRAEFKTVLPDLTEDDICGSGFAITGYTVSDA
;
A
#
# COMPACT_ATOMS: atom_id res chain seq x y z
N MET A 1 13.36 20.82 -13.72
CA MET A 1 12.66 20.44 -12.47
C MET A 1 12.49 21.71 -11.65
N ALA A 2 11.29 21.97 -11.13
CA ALA A 2 11.06 23.10 -10.23
C ALA A 2 11.89 22.94 -8.94
N ALA A 3 12.31 24.04 -8.33
CA ALA A 3 12.98 23.99 -7.04
C ALA A 3 11.99 23.50 -5.97
N ILE A 4 12.41 22.55 -5.13
CA ILE A 4 11.59 22.07 -4.01
C ILE A 4 11.39 23.24 -3.03
N PRO A 5 10.15 23.55 -2.61
CA PRO A 5 9.88 24.65 -1.70
C PRO A 5 10.51 24.38 -0.32
N ARG A 6 10.67 25.44 0.48
CA ARG A 6 11.21 25.33 1.85
C ARG A 6 10.43 24.37 2.74
N TYR A 7 9.13 24.22 2.48
CA TYR A 7 8.22 23.34 3.21
C TYR A 7 7.50 22.41 2.21
N PRO A 8 8.14 21.29 1.81
CA PRO A 8 7.54 20.39 0.84
C PRO A 8 6.35 19.65 1.45
N SER A 9 5.34 19.46 0.62
CA SER A 9 4.16 18.66 0.90
C SER A 9 4.34 17.22 0.42
N LEU A 10 3.80 16.27 1.17
CA LEU A 10 3.93 14.84 0.90
C LEU A 10 2.56 14.20 0.72
N PHE A 11 2.35 13.58 -0.44
CA PHE A 11 1.23 12.69 -0.66
C PHE A 11 1.62 11.26 -0.30
N GLN A 12 1.07 10.75 0.79
CA GLN A 12 1.28 9.36 1.19
C GLN A 12 0.08 8.49 0.80
N ILE A 13 0.33 7.42 0.06
CA ILE A 13 -0.69 6.43 -0.32
C ILE A 13 -0.31 5.05 0.19
N ASN A 14 -1.27 4.34 0.80
CA ASN A 14 -1.09 2.92 1.14
C ASN A 14 -1.19 2.09 -0.15
N THR A 15 -0.03 1.74 -0.70
CA THR A 15 0.11 1.10 -2.01
C THR A 15 -0.63 -0.24 -2.08
N ARG A 16 -0.57 -1.05 -1.01
CA ARG A 16 -1.24 -2.36 -0.97
C ARG A 16 -2.77 -2.23 -1.04
N VAL A 17 -3.34 -1.31 -0.25
CA VAL A 17 -4.79 -1.06 -0.25
C VAL A 17 -5.25 -0.49 -1.59
N TRP A 18 -4.46 0.43 -2.15
CA TRP A 18 -4.76 1.04 -3.44
C TRP A 18 -4.73 0.02 -4.59
N LEU A 19 -3.66 -0.78 -4.71
CA LEU A 19 -3.56 -1.84 -5.71
C LEU A 19 -4.63 -2.92 -5.52
N GLN A 20 -4.99 -3.26 -4.28
CA GLN A 20 -6.08 -4.22 -4.01
C GLN A 20 -7.43 -3.69 -4.49
N ARG A 21 -7.71 -2.39 -4.29
CA ARG A 21 -8.92 -1.75 -4.82
C ARG A 21 -8.95 -1.79 -6.35
N LEU A 22 -7.82 -1.47 -7.01
CA LEU A 22 -7.71 -1.57 -8.46
C LEU A 22 -7.91 -3.01 -8.95
N SER A 23 -7.30 -3.97 -8.25
CA SER A 23 -7.41 -5.39 -8.57
C SER A 23 -8.85 -5.89 -8.49
N ARG A 24 -9.56 -5.54 -7.40
CA ARG A 24 -10.99 -5.87 -7.23
C ARG A 24 -11.83 -5.25 -8.36
N GLY A 25 -11.57 -4.01 -8.74
CA GLY A 25 -12.28 -3.34 -9.84
C GLY A 25 -11.99 -3.95 -11.22
N ALA A 26 -10.78 -4.43 -11.45
CA ALA A 26 -10.35 -5.03 -12.71
C ALA A 26 -10.67 -6.53 -12.82
N GLY A 27 -11.07 -7.19 -11.73
CA GLY A 27 -11.29 -8.64 -11.67
C GLY A 27 -10.01 -9.48 -11.86
N LYS A 28 -8.83 -8.84 -11.83
CA LYS A 28 -7.51 -9.47 -11.93
C LYS A 28 -6.54 -8.78 -10.99
N ARG A 29 -5.43 -9.45 -10.65
CA ARG A 29 -4.34 -8.82 -9.90
C ARG A 29 -3.77 -7.65 -10.70
N VAL A 30 -3.69 -6.49 -10.07
CA VAL A 30 -3.03 -5.29 -10.57
C VAL A 30 -1.79 -5.03 -9.72
N THR A 31 -0.64 -4.92 -10.38
CA THR A 31 0.64 -4.61 -9.75
C THR A 31 1.06 -3.17 -10.03
N LEU A 32 2.08 -2.69 -9.31
CA LEU A 32 2.63 -1.34 -9.56
C LEU A 32 3.15 -1.19 -11.00
N ALA A 33 3.61 -2.28 -11.64
CA ALA A 33 4.08 -2.28 -13.02
C ALA A 33 2.98 -2.08 -14.07
N GLU A 34 1.71 -2.24 -13.69
CA GLU A 34 0.55 -2.01 -14.56
C GLU A 34 -0.05 -0.61 -14.38
N ILE A 35 0.56 0.23 -13.54
CA ILE A 35 0.11 1.60 -13.33
C ILE A 35 0.73 2.49 -14.40
N ASN A 36 -0.13 3.14 -15.18
CA ASN A 36 0.32 4.07 -16.20
C ASN A 36 0.84 5.37 -15.58
N ASP A 37 1.82 5.99 -16.24
CA ASP A 37 2.44 7.24 -15.84
C ASP A 37 1.42 8.37 -15.65
N GLU A 38 0.33 8.42 -16.44
CA GLU A 38 -0.70 9.46 -16.30
C GLU A 38 -1.38 9.44 -14.92
N THR A 39 -1.41 8.28 -14.25
CA THR A 39 -1.95 8.18 -12.89
C THR A 39 -1.04 8.90 -11.89
N ILE A 40 0.28 8.71 -12.04
CA ILE A 40 1.29 9.30 -11.17
C ILE A 40 1.41 10.80 -11.47
N ASP A 41 1.38 11.17 -12.75
CA ASP A 41 1.35 12.57 -13.20
C ASP A 41 0.10 13.28 -12.67
N GLY A 42 -1.05 12.60 -12.66
CA GLY A 42 -2.27 13.12 -12.06
C GLY A 42 -2.12 13.44 -10.57
N TRP A 43 -1.39 12.62 -9.81
CA TRP A 43 -1.07 12.91 -8.39
C TRP A 43 -0.08 14.06 -8.24
N ALA A 44 0.94 14.13 -9.09
CA ALA A 44 1.87 15.25 -9.10
C ALA A 44 1.16 16.58 -9.43
N ALA A 45 0.19 16.54 -10.34
CA ALA A 45 -0.60 17.70 -10.75
C ALA A 45 -1.52 18.25 -9.64
N THR A 46 -1.78 17.51 -8.56
CA THR A 46 -2.54 18.04 -7.41
C THR A 46 -1.72 18.98 -6.53
N GLY A 47 -0.46 19.25 -6.89
CA GLY A 47 0.40 20.22 -6.20
C GLY A 47 1.20 19.66 -5.03
N PHE A 48 1.31 18.33 -4.90
CA PHE A 48 2.24 17.73 -3.95
C PHE A 48 3.65 17.70 -4.50
N ASP A 49 4.62 17.95 -3.63
CA ASP A 49 6.02 17.93 -4.03
C ASP A 49 6.50 16.48 -4.15
N TRP A 50 6.14 15.64 -3.18
CA TRP A 50 6.64 14.27 -3.03
C TRP A 50 5.48 13.27 -2.98
N ILE A 51 5.70 12.08 -3.54
CA ILE A 51 4.79 10.94 -3.45
C ILE A 51 5.47 9.83 -2.65
N TRP A 52 4.83 9.38 -1.58
CA TRP A 52 5.26 8.24 -0.79
C TRP A 52 4.32 7.05 -0.96
N LEU A 53 4.84 6.04 -1.66
CA LEU A 53 4.24 4.71 -1.76
C LEU A 53 4.47 3.92 -0.46
N LEU A 54 3.58 4.08 0.52
CA LEU A 54 3.63 3.35 1.78
C LEU A 54 3.42 1.85 1.53
N SER A 55 4.20 1.01 2.22
CA SER A 55 4.13 -0.47 2.15
C SER A 55 4.46 -1.10 0.79
N VAL A 56 5.25 -0.41 -0.05
CA VAL A 56 5.62 -0.90 -1.40
C VAL A 56 6.67 -2.01 -1.40
N TRP A 57 7.49 -2.10 -0.35
CA TRP A 57 8.60 -3.07 -0.29
C TRP A 57 8.16 -4.47 0.16
N GLN A 58 8.96 -5.46 -0.23
CA GLN A 58 8.83 -6.85 0.23
C GLN A 58 8.90 -6.97 1.75
N THR A 59 7.97 -7.74 2.33
CA THR A 59 7.89 -8.05 3.76
C THR A 59 7.87 -9.56 3.99
N GLY A 60 8.44 -10.01 5.10
CA GLY A 60 8.56 -11.44 5.43
C GLY A 60 7.31 -12.08 6.05
N THR A 61 7.31 -13.41 6.10
CA THR A 61 6.23 -14.22 6.69
C THR A 61 6.05 -14.00 8.19
N ALA A 62 7.11 -13.62 8.90
CA ALA A 62 7.06 -13.38 10.35
C ALA A 62 6.09 -12.26 10.73
N GLY A 63 6.16 -11.11 10.06
CA GLY A 63 5.26 -9.97 10.32
C GLY A 63 3.81 -10.31 10.01
N ARG A 64 3.57 -11.00 8.89
CA ARG A 64 2.23 -11.51 8.52
C ARG A 64 1.68 -12.48 9.57
N ARG A 65 2.50 -13.42 10.05
CA ARG A 65 2.11 -14.38 11.09
C ARG A 65 1.74 -13.69 12.41
N ILE A 66 2.50 -12.67 12.82
CA ILE A 66 2.19 -11.90 14.03
C ILE A 66 0.83 -11.19 13.88
N SER A 67 0.59 -10.51 12.76
CA SER A 67 -0.68 -9.80 12.54
C SER A 67 -1.88 -10.76 12.42
N ARG A 68 -1.70 -11.91 11.76
CA ARG A 68 -2.76 -12.93 11.65
C ARG A 68 -2.98 -13.71 12.95
N GLY A 69 -1.98 -13.80 13.82
CA GLY A 69 -2.05 -14.55 15.07
C GLY A 69 -2.62 -13.77 16.25
N ASN A 70 -2.85 -12.47 16.12
CA ASN A 70 -3.37 -11.63 17.21
C ASN A 70 -4.92 -11.60 17.18
N PRO A 71 -5.62 -12.25 18.14
CA PRO A 71 -7.09 -12.34 18.11
C PRO A 71 -7.77 -10.98 18.29
N GLN A 72 -7.16 -10.06 19.05
CA GLN A 72 -7.72 -8.72 19.27
C GLN A 72 -7.73 -7.93 17.96
N TRP A 73 -6.61 -7.90 17.24
CA TRP A 73 -6.55 -7.20 15.95
C TRP A 73 -7.51 -7.81 14.93
N ARG A 74 -7.66 -9.14 14.89
CA ARG A 74 -8.63 -9.79 14.01
C ARG A 74 -10.07 -9.37 14.32
N ALA A 75 -10.41 -9.30 15.61
CA ALA A 75 -11.73 -8.84 16.03
C ALA A 75 -11.97 -7.40 15.58
N GLU A 76 -11.01 -6.50 15.82
CA GLU A 76 -11.05 -5.10 15.37
C GLU A 76 -11.18 -4.99 13.85
N PHE A 77 -10.35 -5.69 13.07
CA PHE A 77 -10.41 -5.68 11.61
C PHE A 77 -11.76 -6.13 11.08
N LYS A 78 -12.41 -7.11 11.74
CA LYS A 78 -13.74 -7.58 11.32
C LYS A 78 -14.86 -6.56 11.58
N THR A 79 -14.64 -5.60 12.48
CA THR A 79 -15.59 -4.49 12.69
C THR A 79 -15.57 -3.47 11.56
N VAL A 80 -14.40 -3.26 10.94
CA VAL A 80 -14.22 -2.31 9.83
C VAL A 80 -14.33 -2.96 8.45
N LEU A 81 -14.00 -4.24 8.33
CA LEU A 81 -14.11 -5.03 7.10
C LEU A 81 -14.91 -6.31 7.38
N PRO A 82 -16.25 -6.28 7.26
CA PRO A 82 -17.08 -7.44 7.60
C PRO A 82 -16.80 -8.70 6.76
N ASP A 83 -16.34 -8.53 5.51
CA ASP A 83 -15.92 -9.58 4.58
C ASP A 83 -14.43 -9.95 4.71
N LEU A 84 -13.78 -9.60 5.83
CA LEU A 84 -12.35 -9.84 6.09
C LEU A 84 -11.93 -11.28 5.76
N THR A 85 -10.96 -11.40 4.87
CA THR A 85 -10.25 -12.64 4.58
C THR A 85 -8.86 -12.62 5.22
N GLU A 86 -8.19 -13.77 5.31
CA GLU A 86 -6.79 -13.78 5.77
C GLU A 86 -5.85 -13.01 4.85
N ASP A 87 -6.16 -12.93 3.55
CA ASP A 87 -5.33 -12.24 2.56
C ASP A 87 -5.34 -10.72 2.73
N ASP A 88 -6.40 -10.17 3.33
CA ASP A 88 -6.46 -8.76 3.72
C ASP A 88 -5.51 -8.45 4.90
N ILE A 89 -5.02 -9.46 5.64
CA ILE A 89 -4.07 -9.31 6.76
C ILE A 89 -2.63 -9.61 6.27
N CYS A 90 -1.99 -8.59 5.70
CA CYS A 90 -0.66 -8.70 5.09
C CYS A 90 0.53 -8.53 6.05
N GLY A 91 0.29 -8.09 7.29
CA GLY A 91 1.34 -7.69 8.23
C GLY A 91 1.77 -6.23 8.06
N SER A 92 2.65 -5.76 8.96
CA SER A 92 3.17 -4.40 8.91
C SER A 92 3.97 -4.13 7.63
N GLY A 93 3.63 -3.05 6.93
CA GLY A 93 4.40 -2.57 5.78
C GLY A 93 5.81 -2.09 6.13
N PHE A 94 6.12 -1.93 7.42
CA PHE A 94 7.45 -1.58 7.93
C PHE A 94 8.31 -2.81 8.26
N ALA A 95 7.76 -4.03 8.21
CA ALA A 95 8.51 -5.27 8.44
C ALA A 95 9.27 -5.72 7.19
N ILE A 96 10.08 -4.82 6.63
CA ILE A 96 10.79 -4.97 5.35
C ILE A 96 11.87 -6.05 5.48
N THR A 97 11.90 -6.98 4.53
CA THR A 97 12.96 -8.00 4.42
C THR A 97 13.84 -7.81 3.19
N GLY A 98 13.44 -6.96 2.26
CA GLY A 98 14.22 -6.61 1.07
C GLY A 98 13.65 -5.38 0.35
N TYR A 99 14.52 -4.67 -0.36
CA TYR A 99 14.16 -3.47 -1.14
C TYR A 99 13.85 -3.82 -2.60
N THR A 100 13.01 -4.83 -2.79
CA THR A 100 12.34 -5.11 -4.07
C THR A 100 10.87 -4.78 -3.90
N VAL A 101 10.22 -4.29 -4.96
CA VAL A 101 8.78 -4.01 -4.94
C VAL A 101 8.04 -5.30 -4.62
N SER A 102 7.07 -5.21 -3.71
CA SER A 102 6.24 -6.34 -3.33
C SER A 102 5.34 -6.74 -4.49
N ASP A 103 5.40 -8.01 -4.88
CA ASP A 103 4.39 -8.60 -5.77
C ASP A 103 3.05 -8.75 -5.04
N ALA A 104 3.09 -8.89 -3.70
CA ALA A 104 1.97 -9.22 -2.80
C ALA A 104 0.81 -8.25 -2.92
#